data_AF-A0A0B3WTC4-F1
#
_entry.id   AF-A0A0B3WTC4-F1
#
_cell.length_a   1.000
_cell.length_b   1.000
_cell.length_c   1.000
_cell.angle_alpha   90.00
_cell.angle_beta   90.00
_cell.angle_gamma   90.00
#
_symmetry.space_group_name_H-M   'P 1'
#
loop_
_entity.id
_entity.type
_entity.pdbx_description
1 polymer ?
#
loop_
_entity_poly.entity_id
_entity_poly.type
_entity_poly.pdbx_seq_one_letter_code
_entity_poly.pdbx_strand_id
1 'polypeptide(L)'
;MNKKGKIVTGIIVVVTIFGGGLWFNNKNLPNSNSNKGSNSTEVESEAIEIPKADSAKVEDISGFNENTKEKVGGLKLPYSVENTNLVIENIGQYTGPFVEDGSDTPTANVLSILVKNNSDQVIQYGEINVKINKKDTVTFKVSNLEPKTSALVMESSGKVEYKEDDKYKVVDSLDATIEKMPMMDKQIQIVSSEDKKIKIKNISDKDLGTVYVYYKNIQNGGAYLGGITYRAKFENMKAGAILEAETSHFYKNGSHILMVDNVPSE
;
A
#
# COMPACT_ATOMS: atom_id res chain seq x y z
N MET A 1 5.99 -9.15 -61.52
CA MET A 1 4.60 -9.67 -61.35
C MET A 1 4.72 -10.96 -60.55
N ASN A 2 4.13 -11.22 -59.39
CA ASN A 2 3.07 -10.57 -58.63
C ASN A 2 3.35 -10.71 -57.13
N LYS A 3 3.21 -9.59 -56.41
CA LYS A 3 2.94 -9.56 -54.96
C LYS A 3 1.66 -10.37 -54.71
N LYS A 4 1.69 -11.34 -53.81
CA LYS A 4 0.49 -11.87 -53.17
C LYS A 4 0.58 -11.59 -51.67
N GLY A 5 -0.04 -10.50 -51.27
CA GLY A 5 -0.43 -10.30 -49.87
C GLY A 5 -1.48 -11.34 -49.49
N LYS A 6 -1.40 -11.81 -48.25
CA LYS A 6 -2.56 -12.33 -47.53
C LYS A 6 -2.60 -11.65 -46.17
N ILE A 7 -3.79 -11.09 -45.95
CA ILE A 7 -4.23 -10.23 -44.87
C ILE A 7 -4.13 -11.01 -43.55
N VAL A 8 -3.39 -10.48 -42.58
CA VAL A 8 -3.53 -10.89 -41.18
C VAL A 8 -4.66 -10.05 -40.62
N THR A 9 -5.83 -10.67 -40.45
CA THR A 9 -6.97 -10.06 -39.77
C THR A 9 -6.60 -9.93 -38.29
N GLY A 10 -6.11 -8.75 -37.90
CA GLY A 10 -5.92 -8.41 -36.51
C GLY A 10 -7.27 -8.37 -35.80
N ILE A 11 -7.49 -9.27 -34.85
CA ILE A 11 -8.58 -9.13 -33.89
C ILE A 11 -8.17 -8.00 -32.94
N ILE A 12 -8.79 -6.83 -33.13
CA ILE A 12 -8.74 -5.75 -32.15
C ILE A 12 -9.67 -6.18 -31.01
N VAL A 13 -9.09 -6.65 -29.91
CA VAL A 13 -9.82 -6.73 -28.64
C VAL A 13 -9.84 -5.32 -28.08
N VAL A 14 -10.96 -4.63 -28.27
CA VAL A 14 -11.26 -3.39 -27.53
C VAL A 14 -11.53 -3.82 -26.09
N VAL A 15 -10.50 -3.73 -25.24
CA VAL A 15 -10.69 -3.81 -23.79
C VAL A 15 -11.31 -2.49 -23.37
N THR A 16 -12.63 -2.47 -23.28
CA THR A 16 -13.35 -1.42 -22.56
C THR A 16 -12.95 -1.51 -21.10
N ILE A 17 -12.09 -0.60 -20.67
CA ILE A 17 -11.80 -0.34 -19.27
C ILE A 17 -13.09 0.25 -18.68
N PHE A 18 -13.96 -0.63 -18.17
CA PHE A 18 -14.93 -0.19 -17.18
C PHE A 18 -14.12 0.19 -15.95
N GLY A 19 -14.03 1.50 -15.70
CA GLY A 19 -13.58 2.03 -14.41
C GLY A 19 -14.51 1.48 -13.34
N GLY A 20 -14.08 0.40 -12.70
CA GLY A 20 -14.73 -0.15 -11.53
C GLY A 20 -14.48 0.80 -10.36
N GLY A 21 -15.36 1.78 -10.20
CA GLY A 21 -15.56 2.37 -8.89
C GLY A 21 -16.01 1.25 -7.94
N LEU A 22 -15.29 1.05 -6.84
CA LEU A 22 -15.76 0.23 -5.74
C LEU A 22 -17.13 0.79 -5.30
N TRP A 23 -18.18 -0.01 -5.46
CA TRP A 23 -19.52 0.32 -5.01
C TRP A 23 -19.67 -0.11 -3.55
N PHE A 24 -19.78 0.85 -2.64
CA PHE A 24 -20.17 0.59 -1.25
C PHE A 24 -21.64 0.16 -1.20
N ASN A 25 -21.90 -1.03 -0.66
CA ASN A 25 -23.24 -1.57 -0.47
C ASN A 25 -23.77 -1.19 0.91
N ASN A 26 -24.55 -0.11 1.02
CA ASN A 26 -25.31 0.19 2.24
C ASN A 26 -26.72 -0.42 2.12
N LYS A 27 -27.10 -1.27 3.08
CA LYS A 27 -28.40 -1.95 3.10
C LYS A 27 -29.52 -1.03 3.61
N ASN A 28 -30.70 -1.25 3.01
CA ASN A 28 -32.07 -0.86 3.41
C ASN A 28 -32.65 0.46 2.83
N LEU A 29 -33.53 0.35 1.83
CA LEU A 29 -34.99 0.66 1.90
C LEU A 29 -35.68 0.47 0.51
N PRO A 30 -37.04 0.41 0.45
CA PRO A 30 -37.80 -0.18 -0.66
C PRO A 30 -38.01 0.74 -1.87
N ASN A 31 -38.43 0.05 -2.93
CA ASN A 31 -38.87 0.46 -4.26
C ASN A 31 -39.76 1.74 -4.34
N SER A 32 -39.43 2.67 -5.26
CA SER A 32 -40.40 3.32 -6.19
C SER A 32 -39.81 4.52 -6.97
N ASN A 33 -39.86 4.38 -8.31
CA ASN A 33 -40.02 5.37 -9.40
C ASN A 33 -39.04 6.54 -9.65
N SER A 34 -38.35 6.37 -10.78
CA SER A 34 -37.97 7.32 -11.85
C SER A 34 -38.18 8.82 -11.65
N ASN A 35 -37.08 9.58 -11.73
CA ASN A 35 -36.99 10.67 -12.70
C ASN A 35 -35.54 10.98 -13.09
N LYS A 36 -35.36 11.28 -14.38
CA LYS A 36 -34.09 11.47 -15.08
C LYS A 36 -33.57 12.89 -14.85
N GLY A 37 -32.43 13.01 -14.17
CA GLY A 37 -31.68 14.25 -14.03
C GLY A 37 -30.20 13.94 -13.85
N SER A 38 -29.38 14.28 -14.84
CA SER A 38 -27.93 14.19 -14.79
C SER A 38 -27.40 15.26 -13.83
N ASN A 39 -27.30 14.93 -12.55
CA ASN A 39 -26.39 15.60 -11.64
C ASN A 39 -25.15 14.72 -11.54
N SER A 40 -24.05 15.16 -12.14
CA SER A 40 -22.73 14.74 -11.74
C SER A 40 -22.50 15.27 -10.32
N THR A 41 -22.95 14.53 -9.33
CA THR A 41 -22.52 14.73 -7.95
C THR A 41 -21.04 14.43 -7.97
N GLU A 42 -20.19 15.46 -7.95
CA GLU A 42 -18.82 15.31 -7.46
C GLU A 42 -18.97 14.80 -6.04
N VAL A 43 -18.84 13.49 -5.87
CA VAL A 43 -18.64 12.89 -4.56
C VAL A 43 -17.24 13.33 -4.18
N GLU A 44 -17.17 14.43 -3.42
CA GLU A 44 -15.96 14.83 -2.73
C GLU A 44 -15.59 13.62 -1.86
N SER A 45 -14.58 12.86 -2.29
CA SER A 45 -14.11 11.73 -1.51
C SER A 45 -13.57 12.30 -0.21
N GLU A 46 -14.24 11.97 0.91
CA GLU A 46 -13.74 12.33 2.23
C GLU A 46 -12.27 11.90 2.33
N ALA A 47 -11.41 12.84 2.70
CA ALA A 47 -9.98 12.57 2.80
C ALA A 47 -9.77 11.45 3.83
N ILE A 48 -9.08 10.38 3.41
CA ILE A 48 -8.76 9.29 4.31
C ILE A 48 -7.71 9.81 5.30
N GLU A 49 -8.00 9.71 6.58
CA GLU A 49 -7.12 10.22 7.62
C GLU A 49 -5.78 9.47 7.62
N ILE A 50 -4.68 10.22 7.59
CA ILE A 50 -3.32 9.66 7.68
C ILE A 50 -3.22 8.79 8.94
N PRO A 51 -2.65 7.57 8.85
CA PRO A 51 -2.44 6.71 10.01
C PRO A 51 -1.70 7.43 11.13
N LYS A 52 -2.21 7.30 12.35
CA LYS A 52 -1.62 7.85 13.57
C LYS A 52 -1.27 6.71 14.52
N ALA A 53 -0.54 7.06 15.57
CA ALA A 53 -0.28 6.12 16.66
C ALA A 53 -1.58 5.48 17.14
N ASP A 54 -1.65 4.15 17.08
CA ASP A 54 -2.75 3.33 17.56
C ASP A 54 -4.12 3.63 16.90
N SER A 55 -4.15 4.18 15.68
CA SER A 55 -5.40 4.54 14.99
C SER A 55 -6.10 3.37 14.28
N ALA A 56 -5.49 2.19 14.23
CA ALA A 56 -5.99 1.08 13.44
C ALA A 56 -7.35 0.56 13.95
N LYS A 57 -8.35 0.49 13.06
CA LYS A 57 -9.68 -0.09 13.28
C LYS A 57 -9.92 -1.18 12.26
N VAL A 58 -9.77 -2.42 12.70
CA VAL A 58 -9.69 -3.60 11.82
C VAL A 58 -10.96 -3.76 10.97
N GLU A 59 -12.12 -3.51 11.58
CA GLU A 59 -13.44 -3.62 10.97
C GLU A 59 -13.69 -2.65 9.80
N ASP A 60 -12.91 -1.57 9.74
CA ASP A 60 -13.00 -0.53 8.70
C ASP A 60 -11.97 -0.76 7.56
N ILE A 61 -11.03 -1.71 7.73
CA ILE A 61 -9.99 -2.00 6.73
C ILE A 61 -10.60 -2.71 5.53
N SER A 62 -10.57 -2.03 4.39
CA SER A 62 -11.23 -2.51 3.18
C SER A 62 -10.53 -3.74 2.60
N GLY A 63 -11.31 -4.78 2.29
CA GLY A 63 -10.83 -6.02 1.69
C GLY A 63 -10.19 -6.99 2.70
N PHE A 64 -9.98 -6.59 3.95
CA PHE A 64 -9.50 -7.47 5.00
C PHE A 64 -10.67 -8.11 5.76
N ASN A 65 -10.56 -9.40 6.03
CA ASN A 65 -11.45 -10.11 6.94
C ASN A 65 -10.56 -10.91 7.90
N GLU A 66 -10.46 -10.40 9.11
CA GLU A 66 -9.69 -10.97 10.20
C GLU A 66 -10.39 -12.18 10.82
N ASN A 67 -9.58 -13.08 11.37
CA ASN A 67 -10.10 -14.03 12.32
C ASN A 67 -10.23 -13.36 13.70
N THR A 68 -11.44 -13.33 14.23
CA THR A 68 -11.77 -12.68 15.52
C THR A 68 -11.47 -13.53 16.75
N LYS A 69 -10.96 -14.76 16.57
CA LYS A 69 -10.53 -15.61 17.69
C LYS A 69 -9.28 -15.01 18.34
N GLU A 70 -9.23 -15.03 19.67
CA GLU A 70 -8.02 -14.65 20.44
C GLU A 70 -6.79 -15.51 20.08
N LYS A 71 -7.03 -16.71 19.56
CA LYS A 71 -6.00 -17.64 19.13
C LYS A 71 -6.27 -18.09 17.69
N VAL A 72 -5.40 -17.67 16.77
CA VAL A 72 -5.51 -17.96 15.33
C VAL A 72 -4.35 -18.85 14.92
N GLY A 73 -4.66 -20.03 14.39
CA GLY A 73 -3.66 -21.01 13.96
C GLY A 73 -2.62 -21.40 15.01
N GLY A 74 -2.93 -21.28 16.30
CA GLY A 74 -2.00 -21.58 17.39
C GLY A 74 -1.28 -20.37 17.98
N LEU A 75 -1.31 -19.21 17.32
CA LEU A 75 -0.76 -17.95 17.83
C LEU A 75 -1.81 -17.23 18.67
N LYS A 76 -1.44 -16.79 19.88
CA LYS A 76 -2.27 -15.88 20.68
C LYS A 76 -2.07 -14.46 20.15
N LEU A 77 -3.15 -13.80 19.78
CA LEU A 77 -3.12 -12.43 19.27
C LEU A 77 -3.51 -11.42 20.37
N PRO A 78 -2.93 -10.21 20.39
CA PRO A 78 -1.79 -9.79 19.56
C PRO A 78 -0.51 -10.59 19.90
N TYR A 79 0.29 -10.89 18.89
CA TYR A 79 1.52 -11.69 19.01
C TYR A 79 2.75 -10.79 18.86
N SER A 80 3.54 -10.64 19.91
CA SER A 80 4.85 -9.97 19.83
C SER A 80 5.84 -10.84 19.08
N VAL A 81 6.38 -10.31 17.98
CA VAL A 81 7.34 -11.02 17.14
C VAL A 81 8.72 -10.95 17.79
N GLU A 82 9.26 -12.11 18.16
CA GLU A 82 10.55 -12.21 18.86
C GLU A 82 11.67 -11.49 18.10
N ASN A 83 12.57 -10.84 18.85
CA ASN A 83 13.72 -10.09 18.33
C ASN A 83 13.40 -8.93 17.38
N THR A 84 12.16 -8.45 17.36
CA THR A 84 11.76 -7.28 16.58
C THR A 84 10.86 -6.38 17.41
N ASN A 85 10.58 -5.19 16.89
CA ASN A 85 9.59 -4.28 17.42
C ASN A 85 8.19 -4.48 16.81
N LEU A 86 7.98 -5.55 16.04
CA LEU A 86 6.73 -5.81 15.35
C LEU A 86 5.77 -6.62 16.21
N VAL A 87 4.48 -6.29 16.08
CA VAL A 87 3.38 -7.04 16.69
C VAL A 87 2.40 -7.44 15.59
N ILE A 88 2.04 -8.72 15.53
CA ILE A 88 0.94 -9.19 14.69
C ILE A 88 -0.34 -8.98 15.49
N GLU A 89 -1.15 -8.00 15.09
CA GLU A 89 -2.41 -7.66 15.75
C GLU A 89 -3.51 -8.63 15.32
N ASN A 90 -3.61 -8.87 14.02
CA ASN A 90 -4.64 -9.71 13.41
C ASN A 90 -4.05 -10.58 12.30
N ILE A 91 -4.70 -11.73 12.06
CA ILE A 91 -4.40 -12.63 10.95
C ILE A 91 -5.73 -12.90 10.25
N GLY A 92 -5.72 -12.90 8.92
CA GLY A 92 -6.93 -13.12 8.14
C GLY A 92 -6.68 -13.26 6.65
N GLN A 93 -7.73 -13.02 5.89
CA GLN A 93 -7.70 -13.01 4.43
C GLN A 93 -7.85 -11.60 3.88
N TYR A 94 -7.13 -11.32 2.81
CA TYR A 94 -7.29 -10.11 2.01
C TYR A 94 -7.79 -10.44 0.61
N THR A 95 -8.76 -9.64 0.14
CA THR A 95 -9.25 -9.66 -1.24
C THR A 95 -9.24 -8.24 -1.79
N GLY A 96 -8.53 -8.02 -2.89
CA GLY A 96 -8.30 -6.71 -3.49
C GLY A 96 -7.08 -6.70 -4.41
N PRO A 97 -6.55 -5.53 -4.79
CA PRO A 97 -5.31 -5.42 -5.55
C PRO A 97 -4.12 -5.96 -4.75
N PHE A 98 -3.28 -6.80 -5.36
CA PHE A 98 -2.04 -7.26 -4.77
C PHE A 98 -0.95 -6.18 -4.90
N VAL A 99 -0.64 -5.52 -3.79
CA VAL A 99 0.24 -4.35 -3.77
C VAL A 99 1.71 -4.66 -3.44
N GLU A 100 2.02 -5.85 -2.92
CA GLU A 100 3.36 -6.16 -2.39
C GLU A 100 4.45 -6.24 -3.48
N ASP A 101 4.06 -6.39 -4.74
CA ASP A 101 4.96 -6.33 -5.90
C ASP A 101 4.70 -5.12 -6.81
N GLY A 102 3.76 -4.24 -6.43
CA GLY A 102 3.33 -3.10 -7.22
C GLY A 102 2.61 -3.45 -8.53
N SER A 103 2.12 -4.68 -8.70
CA SER A 103 1.38 -5.09 -9.90
C SER A 103 -0.09 -4.67 -9.88
N ASP A 104 -0.66 -4.45 -8.69
CA ASP A 104 -2.09 -4.25 -8.45
C ASP A 104 -2.97 -5.36 -9.05
N THR A 105 -2.40 -6.56 -9.25
CA THR A 105 -3.13 -7.70 -9.80
C THR A 105 -4.29 -8.05 -8.87
N PRO A 106 -5.54 -8.16 -9.35
CA PRO A 106 -6.65 -8.56 -8.51
C PRO A 106 -6.39 -9.95 -7.91
N THR A 107 -6.48 -10.05 -6.59
CA THR A 107 -6.31 -11.28 -5.84
C THR A 107 -7.44 -11.47 -4.84
N ALA A 108 -7.63 -12.72 -4.40
CA ALA A 108 -8.67 -13.08 -3.45
C ALA A 108 -8.11 -14.06 -2.42
N ASN A 109 -8.63 -13.97 -1.20
CA ASN A 109 -8.32 -14.86 -0.09
C ASN A 109 -6.82 -14.97 0.26
N VAL A 110 -6.00 -13.96 0.00
CA VAL A 110 -4.57 -14.01 0.30
C VAL A 110 -4.34 -13.93 1.81
N LEU A 111 -3.51 -14.83 2.33
CA LEU A 111 -3.09 -14.81 3.73
C LEU A 111 -2.42 -13.48 4.05
N SER A 112 -2.98 -12.79 5.04
CA SER A 112 -2.58 -11.42 5.38
C SER A 112 -2.55 -11.20 6.89
N ILE A 113 -1.72 -10.27 7.32
CA ILE A 113 -1.57 -9.87 8.72
C ILE A 113 -1.73 -8.36 8.85
N LEU A 114 -2.39 -7.92 9.92
CA LEU A 114 -2.25 -6.55 10.39
C LEU A 114 -1.03 -6.50 11.30
N VAL A 115 0.02 -5.81 10.88
CA VAL A 115 1.26 -5.70 11.64
C VAL A 115 1.43 -4.28 12.15
N LYS A 116 1.79 -4.14 13.42
CA LYS A 116 2.06 -2.88 14.09
C LYS A 116 3.52 -2.71 14.40
N ASN A 117 4.03 -1.50 14.19
CA ASN A 117 5.29 -1.07 14.78
C ASN A 117 5.04 -0.68 16.24
N ASN A 118 5.51 -1.48 17.19
CA ASN A 118 5.33 -1.22 18.62
C ASN A 118 6.46 -0.37 19.23
N SER A 119 7.43 0.10 18.45
CA SER A 119 8.51 0.98 18.92
C SER A 119 8.17 2.47 18.78
N ASP A 120 9.09 3.30 19.28
CA ASP A 120 9.10 4.76 19.09
C ASP A 120 10.02 5.17 17.92
N GLN A 121 10.55 4.21 17.17
CA GLN A 121 11.40 4.41 16.00
C GLN A 121 10.68 3.97 14.72
N VAL A 122 11.14 4.44 13.56
CA VAL A 122 10.63 3.95 12.27
C VAL A 122 11.22 2.58 12.02
N ILE A 123 10.39 1.61 11.63
CA ILE A 123 10.86 0.34 11.06
C ILE A 123 11.19 0.61 9.61
N GLN A 124 12.48 0.81 9.31
CA GLN A 124 12.94 1.04 7.94
C GLN A 124 12.70 -0.21 7.09
N TYR A 125 12.98 -1.38 7.65
CA TYR A 125 12.69 -2.67 7.05
C TYR A 125 12.34 -3.69 8.14
N GLY A 126 11.36 -4.54 7.89
CA GLY A 126 10.97 -5.63 8.76
C GLY A 126 10.56 -6.84 7.92
N GLU A 127 10.88 -8.03 8.43
CA GLU A 127 10.52 -9.29 7.81
C GLU A 127 10.03 -10.28 8.87
N ILE A 128 8.93 -10.96 8.58
CA ILE A 128 8.35 -11.99 9.43
C ILE A 128 8.18 -13.26 8.59
N ASN A 129 8.91 -14.31 8.93
CA ASN A 129 8.80 -15.61 8.29
C ASN A 129 7.92 -16.54 9.12
N VAL A 130 6.81 -16.99 8.53
CA VAL A 130 5.79 -17.80 9.18
C VAL A 130 5.69 -19.17 8.51
N LYS A 131 5.88 -20.22 9.29
CA LYS A 131 5.66 -21.59 8.84
C LYS A 131 4.19 -21.99 8.97
N ILE A 132 3.62 -22.57 7.92
CA ILE A 132 2.24 -23.05 7.83
C ILE A 132 2.23 -24.58 7.87
N ASN A 133 1.46 -25.17 8.80
CA ASN A 133 1.21 -26.62 8.88
C ASN A 133 2.48 -27.51 8.87
N LYS A 134 3.61 -27.00 9.37
CA LYS A 134 4.95 -27.65 9.32
C LYS A 134 5.54 -27.87 7.91
N LYS A 135 4.94 -27.32 6.86
CA LYS A 135 5.40 -27.47 5.47
C LYS A 135 6.01 -26.17 4.97
N ASP A 136 5.17 -25.30 4.44
CA ASP A 136 5.57 -24.10 3.71
C ASP A 136 5.92 -22.97 4.68
N THR A 137 6.89 -22.14 4.28
CA THR A 137 7.19 -20.89 4.97
C THR A 137 6.82 -19.76 4.04
N VAL A 138 6.02 -18.83 4.55
CA VAL A 138 5.67 -17.58 3.87
C VAL A 138 6.39 -16.42 4.53
N THR A 139 6.56 -15.34 3.79
CA THR A 139 7.26 -14.15 4.24
C THR A 139 6.34 -12.95 4.15
N PHE A 140 6.27 -12.16 5.22
CA PHE A 140 5.66 -10.84 5.24
C PHE A 140 6.76 -9.81 5.37
N LYS A 141 6.69 -8.76 4.56
CA LYS A 141 7.70 -7.69 4.56
C LYS A 141 7.03 -6.38 4.87
N VAL A 142 7.72 -5.51 5.58
CA VAL A 142 7.26 -4.16 5.82
C VAL A 142 8.43 -3.20 5.67
N SER A 143 8.22 -2.04 5.06
CA SER A 143 9.21 -0.97 5.01
C SER A 143 8.61 0.36 5.43
N ASN A 144 9.47 1.23 5.98
CA ASN A 144 9.13 2.60 6.38
C ASN A 144 7.86 2.71 7.26
N LEU A 145 7.64 1.75 8.17
CA LEU A 145 6.47 1.77 9.06
C LEU A 145 6.72 2.72 10.23
N GLU A 146 5.93 3.78 10.32
CA GLU A 146 6.05 4.82 11.35
C GLU A 146 5.77 4.29 12.76
N PRO A 147 6.34 4.92 13.81
CA PRO A 147 6.09 4.56 15.19
C PRO A 147 4.61 4.39 15.51
N LYS A 148 4.26 3.30 16.19
CA LYS A 148 2.89 3.02 16.66
C LYS A 148 1.81 2.92 15.57
N THR A 149 2.18 2.92 14.29
CA THR A 149 1.23 2.72 13.18
C THR A 149 1.18 1.25 12.77
N SER A 150 0.10 0.89 12.06
CA SER A 150 -0.10 -0.47 11.53
C SER A 150 -0.18 -0.47 10.01
N ALA A 151 0.20 -1.61 9.41
CA ALA A 151 0.03 -1.89 7.99
C ALA A 151 -0.67 -3.23 7.80
N LEU A 152 -1.62 -3.28 6.86
CA LEU A 152 -2.15 -4.54 6.36
C LEU A 152 -1.16 -5.10 5.33
N VAL A 153 -0.53 -6.23 5.65
CA VAL A 153 0.54 -6.82 4.85
C VAL A 153 0.10 -8.19 4.35
N MET A 154 0.19 -8.40 3.04
CA MET A 154 -0.06 -9.70 2.43
C MET A 154 1.22 -10.53 2.41
N GLU A 155 1.09 -11.85 2.39
CA GLU A 155 2.26 -12.69 2.17
C GLU A 155 2.87 -12.41 0.78
N SER A 156 4.21 -12.38 0.72
CA SER A 156 4.97 -11.76 -0.36
C SER A 156 4.78 -12.38 -1.74
N SER A 157 4.26 -13.60 -1.84
CA SER A 157 4.03 -14.27 -3.13
C SER A 157 2.64 -14.01 -3.73
N GLY A 158 1.67 -13.59 -2.91
CA GLY A 158 0.27 -13.38 -3.30
C GLY A 158 -0.49 -14.65 -3.68
N LYS A 159 0.05 -15.84 -3.38
CA LYS A 159 -0.45 -17.16 -3.82
C LYS A 159 -0.95 -18.04 -2.69
N VAL A 160 -0.59 -17.75 -1.45
CA VAL A 160 -0.97 -18.55 -0.30
C VAL A 160 -2.27 -18.02 0.26
N GLU A 161 -3.30 -18.86 0.17
CA GLU A 161 -4.62 -18.53 0.66
C GLU A 161 -4.71 -18.69 2.19
N TYR A 162 -5.49 -17.82 2.83
CA TYR A 162 -5.88 -17.98 4.22
C TYR A 162 -6.82 -19.17 4.39
N LYS A 163 -6.60 -19.96 5.46
CA LYS A 163 -7.47 -21.05 5.88
C LYS A 163 -7.59 -21.06 7.39
N GLU A 164 -8.81 -21.19 7.88
CA GLU A 164 -9.10 -21.11 9.32
C GLU A 164 -8.41 -22.21 10.15
N ASP A 165 -8.26 -23.40 9.58
CA ASP A 165 -7.66 -24.57 10.23
C ASP A 165 -6.13 -24.63 10.16
N ASP A 166 -5.50 -23.68 9.44
CA ASP A 166 -4.04 -23.65 9.30
C ASP A 166 -3.36 -23.33 10.62
N LYS A 167 -2.21 -23.95 10.85
CA LYS A 167 -1.35 -23.70 12.01
C LYS A 167 -0.17 -22.83 11.62
N TYR A 168 -0.01 -21.72 12.33
CA TYR A 168 1.05 -20.74 12.12
C TYR A 168 2.11 -20.82 13.21
N LYS A 169 3.37 -20.73 12.80
CA LYS A 169 4.51 -20.59 13.69
C LYS A 169 5.46 -19.57 13.10
N VAL A 170 5.72 -18.47 13.80
CA VAL A 170 6.83 -17.57 13.45
C VAL A 170 8.14 -18.35 13.65
N VAL A 171 8.98 -18.41 12.61
CA VAL A 171 10.22 -19.21 12.60
C VAL A 171 11.48 -18.37 12.46
N ASP A 172 11.38 -17.19 11.87
CA ASP A 172 12.47 -16.23 11.75
C ASP A 172 11.89 -14.83 11.57
N SER A 173 12.61 -13.82 12.05
CA SER A 173 12.18 -12.43 12.00
C SER A 173 13.35 -11.48 12.21
N LEU A 174 13.27 -10.33 11.55
CA LEU A 174 14.22 -9.24 11.76
C LEU A 174 13.53 -7.90 11.53
N ASP A 175 14.06 -6.87 12.17
CA ASP A 175 13.79 -5.49 11.81
C ASP A 175 15.08 -4.66 11.82
N ALA A 176 15.04 -3.57 11.06
CA ALA A 176 16.03 -2.53 11.04
C ALA A 176 15.31 -1.21 11.31
N THR A 177 15.75 -0.49 12.33
CA THR A 177 15.12 0.76 12.74
C THR A 177 15.99 1.98 12.40
N ILE A 178 15.31 3.11 12.21
CA ILE A 178 15.91 4.44 12.13
C ILE A 178 15.12 5.39 13.03
N GLU A 179 15.76 6.44 13.53
CA GLU A 179 15.07 7.40 14.41
C GLU A 179 13.95 8.16 13.70
N LYS A 180 14.17 8.54 12.43
CA LYS A 180 13.22 9.30 11.62
C LYS A 180 13.51 9.14 10.13
N MET A 181 12.47 9.32 9.31
CA MET A 181 12.62 9.40 7.86
C MET A 181 13.09 10.81 7.44
N PRO A 182 14.09 10.93 6.54
CA PRO A 182 14.47 12.23 5.99
C PRO A 182 13.35 12.81 5.12
N MET A 183 13.07 14.10 5.27
CA MET A 183 12.06 14.81 4.45
C MET A 183 12.66 15.86 3.53
N MET A 184 13.95 16.17 3.68
CA MET A 184 14.64 17.21 2.90
C MET A 184 13.88 18.56 2.81
N ASP A 185 13.04 18.93 3.79
CA ASP A 185 12.14 20.10 3.71
C ASP A 185 12.85 21.44 3.46
N LYS A 186 14.15 21.53 3.78
CA LYS A 186 14.99 22.70 3.52
C LYS A 186 15.47 22.80 2.07
N GLN A 187 15.36 21.72 1.30
CA GLN A 187 15.90 21.56 -0.05
C GLN A 187 14.81 21.25 -1.08
N ILE A 188 13.79 20.49 -0.69
CA ILE A 188 12.69 20.08 -1.56
C ILE A 188 11.37 20.60 -1.00
N GLN A 189 10.57 21.20 -1.89
CA GLN A 189 9.19 21.55 -1.64
C GLN A 189 8.28 20.65 -2.47
N ILE A 190 7.27 20.02 -1.85
CA ILE A 190 6.15 19.40 -2.57
C ILE A 190 5.24 20.52 -3.07
N VAL A 191 5.17 20.72 -4.39
CA VAL A 191 4.43 21.83 -5.03
C VAL A 191 2.97 21.46 -5.20
N SER A 192 2.70 20.25 -5.69
CA SER A 192 1.35 19.71 -5.78
C SER A 192 1.38 18.19 -5.73
N SER A 193 0.31 17.66 -5.13
CA SER A 193 -0.10 16.27 -5.20
C SER A 193 -1.42 16.24 -5.96
N GLU A 194 -1.44 15.53 -7.08
CA GLU A 194 -2.64 15.18 -7.82
C GLU A 194 -2.69 13.66 -7.92
N ASP A 195 -3.85 13.09 -8.25
CA ASP A 195 -3.90 11.65 -8.45
C ASP A 195 -2.92 11.25 -9.55
N LYS A 196 -2.11 10.25 -9.23
CA LYS A 196 -1.05 9.70 -10.03
C LYS A 196 0.11 10.64 -10.38
N LYS A 197 0.20 11.82 -9.76
CA LYS A 197 1.24 12.80 -10.05
C LYS A 197 1.78 13.46 -8.79
N ILE A 198 3.10 13.58 -8.73
CA ILE A 198 3.78 14.36 -7.70
C ILE A 198 4.64 15.40 -8.40
N LYS A 199 4.46 16.68 -8.04
CA LYS A 199 5.31 17.79 -8.49
C LYS A 199 6.14 18.30 -7.32
N ILE A 200 7.45 18.41 -7.52
CA ILE A 200 8.38 18.92 -6.53
C ILE A 200 9.24 20.06 -7.09
N LYS A 201 9.73 20.90 -6.19
CA LYS A 201 10.67 21.98 -6.49
C LYS A 201 11.91 21.86 -5.64
N ASN A 202 13.07 21.98 -6.27
CA ASN A 202 14.33 22.22 -5.57
C ASN A 202 14.39 23.70 -5.16
N ILE A 203 14.28 23.95 -3.86
CA ILE A 203 14.35 25.28 -3.25
C ILE A 203 15.76 25.61 -2.70
N SER A 204 16.71 24.68 -2.83
CA SER A 204 18.11 24.92 -2.51
C SER A 204 18.87 25.61 -3.65
N ASP A 205 20.09 26.04 -3.34
CA ASP A 205 21.06 26.62 -4.26
C ASP A 205 21.97 25.58 -4.91
N LYS A 206 21.73 24.28 -4.68
CA LYS A 206 22.57 23.17 -5.16
C LYS A 206 21.81 22.23 -6.08
N ASP A 207 22.55 21.62 -6.99
CA ASP A 207 22.06 20.49 -7.77
C ASP A 207 22.01 19.24 -6.87
N LEU A 208 20.88 18.54 -6.86
CA LEU A 208 20.61 17.40 -5.96
C LEU A 208 20.72 16.04 -6.64
N GLY A 209 20.99 16.01 -7.95
CA GLY A 209 21.08 14.78 -8.72
C GLY A 209 19.72 14.09 -8.86
N THR A 210 19.58 12.89 -8.29
CA THR A 210 18.32 12.13 -8.30
C THR A 210 17.64 12.24 -6.94
N VAL A 211 16.38 12.70 -6.95
CA VAL A 211 15.52 12.78 -5.76
C VAL A 211 14.42 11.73 -5.84
N TYR A 212 14.11 11.13 -4.69
CA TYR A 212 13.02 10.19 -4.53
C TYR A 212 12.02 10.71 -3.49
N VAL A 213 10.74 10.65 -3.84
CA VAL A 213 9.63 10.88 -2.90
C VAL A 213 9.00 9.53 -2.59
N TYR A 214 8.99 9.15 -1.32
CA TYR A 214 8.46 7.87 -0.85
C TYR A 214 7.11 8.06 -0.19
N TYR A 215 6.19 7.15 -0.47
CA TYR A 215 4.84 7.24 0.06
C TYR A 215 4.22 5.86 0.26
N LYS A 216 3.21 5.81 1.13
CA LYS A 216 2.34 4.65 1.32
C LYS A 216 0.89 5.03 1.09
N ASN A 217 0.09 4.06 0.67
CA ASN A 217 -1.35 4.22 0.54
C ASN A 217 -2.04 3.91 1.86
N ILE A 218 -3.12 4.63 2.11
CA ILE A 218 -3.84 4.62 3.38
C ILE A 218 -5.11 3.78 3.20
N GLN A 219 -5.41 2.93 4.18
CA GLN A 219 -6.67 2.22 4.29
C GLN A 219 -7.66 3.00 5.14
N ASN A 220 -8.94 2.82 4.82
CA ASN A 220 -10.00 3.08 5.81
C ASN A 220 -9.67 2.29 7.08
N GLY A 221 -9.97 2.87 8.25
CA GLY A 221 -9.56 2.29 9.52
C GLY A 221 -8.11 2.59 9.92
N GLY A 222 -7.43 3.57 9.31
CA GLY A 222 -6.21 4.17 9.89
C GLY A 222 -4.98 3.26 9.90
N ALA A 223 -4.83 2.41 8.89
CA ALA A 223 -3.64 1.58 8.64
C ALA A 223 -3.08 1.85 7.24
N TYR A 224 -1.83 1.48 6.99
CA TYR A 224 -1.28 1.48 5.63
C TYR A 224 -1.73 0.24 4.83
N LEU A 225 -1.94 0.41 3.53
CA LEU A 225 -2.11 -0.72 2.60
C LEU A 225 -0.74 -1.23 2.16
N GLY A 226 -0.49 -2.50 2.43
CA GLY A 226 0.70 -3.22 1.99
C GLY A 226 1.92 -2.99 2.87
N GLY A 227 2.85 -3.93 2.74
CA GLY A 227 4.16 -3.91 3.34
C GLY A 227 5.12 -2.92 2.70
N ILE A 228 5.06 -2.79 1.37
CA ILE A 228 6.04 -1.99 0.62
C ILE A 228 5.81 -0.48 0.67
N THR A 229 6.85 0.27 0.34
CA THR A 229 6.81 1.73 0.19
C THR A 229 7.06 2.08 -1.26
N TYR A 230 6.15 2.84 -1.87
CA TYR A 230 6.30 3.30 -3.24
C TYR A 230 7.29 4.45 -3.32
N ARG A 231 7.86 4.67 -4.51
CA ARG A 231 8.74 5.81 -4.77
C ARG A 231 8.46 6.46 -6.12
N ALA A 232 8.41 7.78 -6.13
CA ALA A 232 8.47 8.59 -7.34
C ALA A 232 9.92 9.06 -7.56
N LYS A 233 10.43 8.93 -8.78
CA LYS A 233 11.82 9.28 -9.13
C LYS A 233 11.86 10.59 -9.92
N PHE A 234 12.76 11.49 -9.53
CA PHE A 234 13.01 12.76 -10.20
C PHE A 234 14.49 12.88 -10.53
N GLU A 235 14.82 12.85 -11.81
CA GLU A 235 16.20 12.94 -12.30
C GLU A 235 16.57 14.38 -12.66
N ASN A 236 17.88 14.69 -12.62
CA ASN A 236 18.42 15.99 -12.99
C ASN A 236 17.82 17.15 -12.18
N MET A 237 17.71 16.98 -10.86
CA MET A 237 17.15 17.96 -9.96
C MET A 237 18.11 19.15 -9.72
N LYS A 238 18.18 20.05 -10.69
CA LYS A 238 19.01 21.26 -10.63
C LYS A 238 18.50 22.27 -9.60
N ALA A 239 19.36 23.16 -9.14
CA ALA A 239 18.97 24.28 -8.29
C ALA A 239 17.79 25.06 -8.91
N GLY A 240 16.73 25.30 -8.14
CA GLY A 240 15.53 26.01 -8.58
C GLY A 240 14.58 25.23 -9.50
N ALA A 241 14.92 24.01 -9.94
CA ALA A 241 14.10 23.23 -10.87
C ALA A 241 12.74 22.83 -10.28
N ILE A 242 11.74 22.74 -11.14
CA ILE A 242 10.42 22.19 -10.84
C ILE A 242 10.20 21.01 -11.76
N LEU A 243 10.00 19.82 -11.19
CA LEU A 243 9.80 18.58 -11.92
C LEU A 243 8.52 17.89 -11.48
N GLU A 244 7.90 17.16 -12.40
CA GLU A 244 6.71 16.33 -12.18
C GLU A 244 7.05 14.88 -12.52
N ALA A 245 6.58 13.95 -11.69
CA ALA A 245 6.68 12.53 -11.94
C ALA A 245 5.27 11.91 -12.00
N GLU A 246 5.05 11.08 -13.00
CA GLU A 246 3.89 10.19 -13.09
C GLU A 246 4.13 8.96 -12.20
N THR A 247 3.16 8.59 -11.39
CA THR A 247 3.27 7.54 -10.38
C THR A 247 1.91 6.83 -10.25
N SER A 248 1.78 5.60 -10.73
CA SER A 248 0.47 4.93 -10.87
C SER A 248 -0.27 4.70 -9.55
N HIS A 249 0.45 4.66 -8.42
CA HIS A 249 -0.08 4.27 -7.12
C HIS A 249 -0.36 5.45 -6.17
N PHE A 250 -0.03 6.69 -6.54
CA PHE A 250 -0.22 7.83 -5.66
C PHE A 250 -1.63 8.42 -5.80
N TYR A 251 -2.26 8.71 -4.67
CA TYR A 251 -3.58 9.33 -4.58
C TYR A 251 -3.50 10.55 -3.66
N LYS A 252 -3.97 11.70 -4.14
CA LYS A 252 -3.81 12.98 -3.42
C LYS A 252 -4.33 12.93 -1.99
N ASN A 253 -5.49 12.30 -1.80
CA ASN A 253 -6.19 12.18 -0.52
C ASN A 253 -6.13 10.75 0.07
N GLY A 254 -5.31 9.87 -0.51
CA GLY A 254 -5.22 8.45 -0.13
C GLY A 254 -3.78 7.96 0.04
N SER A 255 -2.79 8.83 -0.10
CA SER A 255 -1.37 8.52 0.10
C SER A 255 -0.75 9.46 1.13
N HIS A 256 0.14 8.91 1.95
CA HIS A 256 0.97 9.66 2.88
C HIS A 256 2.41 9.69 2.37
N ILE A 257 2.98 10.89 2.18
CA ILE A 257 4.40 11.06 1.87
C ILE A 257 5.19 10.88 3.18
N LEU A 258 6.10 9.91 3.18
CA LEU A 258 6.82 9.47 4.37
C LEU A 258 8.26 9.99 4.41
N MET A 259 8.87 10.11 3.23
CA MET A 259 10.29 10.37 3.10
C MET A 259 10.56 11.09 1.78
N VAL A 260 11.48 12.04 1.80
CA VAL A 260 12.12 12.58 0.61
C VAL A 260 13.61 12.45 0.83
N ASP A 261 14.28 11.80 -0.10
CA ASP A 261 15.72 11.57 -0.02
C ASP A 261 16.35 11.73 -1.40
N ASN A 262 17.65 11.99 -1.44
CA ASN A 262 18.40 12.07 -2.67
C ASN A 262 19.59 11.12 -2.65
N VAL A 263 19.90 10.56 -3.82
CA VAL A 263 21.19 9.92 -4.03
C VAL A 263 22.11 11.01 -4.58
N PRO A 264 23.13 11.45 -3.83
CA PRO A 264 24.09 12.43 -4.34
C PRO A 264 24.69 11.91 -5.65
N SER A 265 24.76 12.76 -6.67
CA SER A 265 25.61 12.48 -7.82
C SER A 265 27.06 12.48 -7.34
N GLU A 266 27.76 11.34 -7.49
CA GLU A 266 29.21 11.22 -7.29
C GLU A 266 29.99 12.26 -8.10
#